data_AF-A0A1D3UDH7-F1
#
_entry.id   AF-A0A1D3UDH7-F1
#
_cell.length_a   1.000
_cell.length_b   1.000
_cell.length_c   1.000
_cell.angle_alpha   90.00
_cell.angle_beta   90.00
_cell.angle_gamma   90.00
#
_symmetry.space_group_name_H-M   'P 1'
#
loop_
_entity.id
_entity.type
_entity.pdbx_description
1 polymer ?
#
loop_
_entity_poly.entity_id
_entity_poly.type
_entity_poly.pdbx_seq_one_letter_code
_entity_poly.pdbx_strand_id
1 'polypeptide(L)'
;MLFFWWKKYEGAWWASQISFVGTLFITVTAIMLGALVKLHFSSVPEWVIIVIVAVIFSILKYLLNRLTDRIANRTIEKEANEQKRWDTTANVTLQTPASLTIIRDSSPVTVLVPTIIYLNNTEIASIKNGESVTIPLKMKNNLLQTNSVVGLNGRLERYEFAVQDGAHVTIHVKGGIFDKKNVVWH
;
A
#
# COMPACT_ATOMS: atom_id res chain seq x y z
N MET A 1 -7.18 17.52 -7.36
CA MET A 1 -7.39 18.03 -5.99
C MET A 1 -8.58 17.36 -5.28
N LEU A 2 -9.72 17.15 -5.97
CA LEU A 2 -10.91 16.45 -5.42
C LEU A 2 -10.68 14.98 -4.99
N PHE A 3 -9.80 14.24 -5.67
CA PHE A 3 -9.52 12.83 -5.37
C PHE A 3 -8.80 12.62 -4.02
N PHE A 4 -7.98 13.58 -3.60
CA PHE A 4 -7.30 13.54 -2.31
C PHE A 4 -8.22 13.83 -1.12
N TRP A 5 -9.27 14.63 -1.35
CA TRP A 5 -10.30 14.86 -0.34
C TRP A 5 -11.08 13.57 -0.09
N TRP A 6 -11.56 12.88 -1.13
CA TRP A 6 -12.35 11.65 -1.00
C TRP A 6 -11.65 10.56 -0.14
N LYS A 7 -10.37 10.29 -0.39
CA LYS A 7 -9.59 9.28 0.35
C LYS A 7 -9.43 9.60 1.85
N LYS A 8 -9.42 10.88 2.22
CA LYS A 8 -9.31 11.33 3.62
C LYS A 8 -10.63 11.14 4.38
N TYR A 9 -11.77 11.27 3.70
CA TYR A 9 -13.10 11.07 4.29
C TYR A 9 -13.48 9.59 4.42
N GLU A 10 -13.04 8.72 3.51
CA GLU A 10 -13.23 7.26 3.66
C GLU A 10 -12.57 6.73 4.94
N GLY A 11 -11.31 7.10 5.20
CA GLY A 11 -10.61 6.66 6.41
C GLY A 11 -11.30 7.14 7.71
N ALA A 12 -11.79 8.37 7.73
CA ALA A 12 -12.52 8.92 8.87
C ALA A 12 -13.90 8.26 9.07
N TRP A 13 -14.60 7.93 7.98
CA TRP A 13 -15.89 7.24 8.03
C TRP A 13 -15.73 5.79 8.53
N TRP A 14 -14.75 5.03 8.00
CA TRP A 14 -14.45 3.69 8.50
C TRP A 14 -14.00 3.69 9.97
N ALA A 15 -13.17 4.66 10.38
CA ALA A 15 -12.77 4.81 11.78
C ALA A 15 -13.95 5.10 12.71
N SER A 16 -14.92 5.92 12.26
CA SER A 16 -16.15 6.20 13.00
C SER A 16 -17.04 4.96 13.13
N GLN A 17 -17.22 4.19 12.06
CA GLN A 17 -17.99 2.93 12.08
C GLN A 17 -17.36 1.89 13.00
N ILE A 18 -16.03 1.71 12.94
CA ILE A 18 -15.29 0.80 13.83
C ILE A 18 -15.41 1.26 15.29
N SER A 19 -15.36 2.58 15.55
CA SER A 19 -15.54 3.11 16.90
C SER A 19 -16.97 2.88 17.42
N PHE A 20 -18.00 3.08 16.59
CA PHE A 20 -19.40 2.86 16.98
C PHE A 20 -19.68 1.38 17.26
N VAL A 21 -19.30 0.48 16.34
CA VAL A 21 -19.46 -0.96 16.50
C VAL A 21 -18.65 -1.48 17.69
N GLY A 22 -17.42 -1.00 17.86
CA GLY A 22 -16.59 -1.31 19.03
C GLY A 22 -17.25 -0.90 20.35
N THR A 23 -17.84 0.30 20.39
CA THR A 23 -18.54 0.80 21.59
C THR A 23 -19.78 -0.04 21.91
N LEU A 24 -20.54 -0.42 20.89
CA LEU A 24 -21.75 -1.23 21.01
C LEU A 24 -21.42 -2.67 21.46
N PHE A 25 -20.33 -3.24 20.96
CA PHE A 25 -19.85 -4.55 21.41
C PHE A 25 -19.40 -4.50 22.88
N ILE A 26 -18.72 -3.42 23.29
CA ILE A 26 -18.29 -3.23 24.69
C ILE A 26 -19.48 -3.10 25.63
N THR A 27 -20.49 -2.29 25.30
CA THR A 27 -21.68 -2.13 26.15
C THR A 27 -22.46 -3.44 26.27
N VAL A 28 -22.67 -4.16 25.16
CA VAL A 28 -23.36 -5.46 25.18
C VAL A 28 -22.56 -6.50 25.98
N THR A 29 -21.24 -6.56 25.80
CA THR A 29 -20.38 -7.50 26.53
C THR A 29 -20.33 -7.14 28.02
N ALA A 30 -20.28 -5.86 28.39
CA ALA A 30 -20.30 -5.42 29.78
C ALA A 30 -21.63 -5.75 30.48
N ILE A 31 -22.77 -5.63 29.79
CA ILE A 31 -24.09 -5.99 30.32
C ILE A 31 -24.18 -7.52 30.53
N MET A 32 -23.76 -8.31 29.53
CA MET A 32 -23.77 -9.78 29.60
C MET A 32 -22.81 -10.31 30.68
N LEU A 33 -21.60 -9.73 30.78
CA LEU A 33 -20.61 -10.09 31.78
C LEU A 33 -21.04 -9.66 33.19
N GLY A 34 -21.68 -8.49 33.33
CA GLY A 34 -22.25 -8.03 34.59
C GLY A 34 -23.34 -8.97 35.13
N ALA A 35 -24.23 -9.45 34.25
CA ALA A 35 -25.24 -10.44 34.61
C ALA A 35 -24.63 -11.79 35.02
N LEU A 36 -23.60 -12.26 34.30
CA LEU A 36 -22.92 -13.53 34.58
C LEU A 36 -22.08 -13.48 35.87
N VAL A 37 -21.39 -12.37 36.14
CA VAL A 37 -20.61 -12.17 37.36
C VAL A 37 -21.52 -12.02 38.58
N LYS A 38 -22.69 -11.37 38.46
CA LYS A 38 -23.69 -11.32 39.55
C LYS A 38 -24.20 -12.71 39.95
N LEU A 39 -24.31 -13.64 39.01
CA LEU A 39 -24.72 -15.02 39.28
C LEU A 39 -23.67 -15.83 40.07
N HIS A 40 -22.38 -15.48 39.99
CA HIS A 40 -21.29 -16.20 40.67
C HIS A 40 -20.67 -15.42 41.85
N PHE A 41 -20.82 -14.11 41.89
CA PHE A 41 -20.22 -13.21 42.88
C PHE A 41 -21.23 -12.12 43.30
N SER A 42 -22.34 -12.55 43.92
CA SER A 42 -23.45 -11.69 44.37
C SER A 42 -23.03 -10.51 45.28
N SER A 43 -21.87 -10.60 45.92
CA SER A 43 -21.36 -9.61 46.89
C SER A 43 -20.54 -8.48 46.24
N VAL A 44 -20.23 -8.57 44.94
CA VAL A 44 -19.45 -7.54 44.25
C VAL A 44 -20.40 -6.49 43.65
N PRO A 45 -20.27 -5.21 44.03
CA PRO A 45 -21.08 -4.14 43.45
C PRO A 45 -20.84 -4.00 41.93
N GLU A 46 -21.89 -3.79 41.15
CA GLU A 46 -21.81 -3.69 39.67
C GLU A 46 -20.81 -2.65 39.18
N TRP A 47 -20.67 -1.53 39.90
CA TRP A 47 -19.73 -0.48 39.54
C TRP A 47 -18.26 -0.95 39.58
N VAL A 48 -17.91 -1.91 40.45
CA VAL A 48 -16.56 -2.48 40.53
C VAL A 48 -16.23 -3.28 39.26
N ILE A 49 -17.21 -4.03 38.74
CA ILE A 49 -17.07 -4.81 37.50
C ILE A 49 -16.89 -3.87 36.31
N ILE A 50 -17.68 -2.80 36.24
CA ILE A 50 -17.59 -1.79 35.18
C ILE A 50 -16.19 -1.14 35.16
N VAL A 51 -15.65 -0.78 36.33
CA VAL A 51 -14.31 -0.19 36.44
C VAL A 51 -13.24 -1.17 35.96
N ILE A 52 -13.30 -2.45 36.35
CA ILE A 52 -12.34 -3.47 35.92
C ILE A 52 -12.37 -3.64 34.40
N VAL A 53 -13.57 -3.74 33.80
CA VAL A 53 -13.72 -3.88 32.34
C VAL A 53 -13.18 -2.64 31.61
N ALA A 54 -13.46 -1.44 32.10
CA ALA A 54 -12.95 -0.19 31.51
C ALA A 54 -11.41 -0.09 31.57
N VAL A 55 -10.80 -0.54 32.67
CA VAL A 55 -9.33 -0.57 32.83
C VAL A 55 -8.69 -1.60 31.88
N ILE A 56 -9.22 -2.82 31.83
CA ILE A 56 -8.73 -3.87 30.91
C ILE A 56 -8.82 -3.39 29.46
N PHE A 57 -9.94 -2.78 29.09
CA PHE A 57 -10.12 -2.27 27.73
C PHE A 57 -9.15 -1.13 27.39
N SER A 58 -8.91 -0.22 28.33
CA SER A 58 -7.94 0.88 28.15
C SER A 58 -6.53 0.35 27.92
N ILE A 59 -6.12 -0.67 28.71
CA ILE A 59 -4.83 -1.33 28.54
C ILE A 59 -4.75 -2.06 27.19
N LEU A 60 -5.80 -2.80 26.82
CA LEU A 60 -5.86 -3.51 25.55
C LEU A 60 -5.75 -2.57 24.35
N LYS A 61 -6.49 -1.44 24.39
CA LYS A 61 -6.44 -0.40 23.36
C LYS A 61 -5.04 0.22 23.25
N TYR A 62 -4.40 0.51 24.39
CA TYR A 62 -3.02 1.01 24.41
C TYR A 62 -2.03 0.02 23.78
N LEU A 63 -2.14 -1.27 24.12
CA LEU A 63 -1.29 -2.32 23.55
C LEU A 63 -1.50 -2.50 22.04
N LEU A 64 -2.76 -2.50 21.58
CA LEU A 64 -3.12 -2.56 20.16
C LEU A 64 -2.54 -1.39 19.36
N ASN A 65 -2.67 -0.16 19.86
CA ASN A 65 -2.07 1.01 19.22
C ASN A 65 -0.53 0.89 19.18
N ARG A 66 0.10 0.51 20.29
CA ARG A 66 1.56 0.35 20.36
C ARG A 66 2.09 -0.75 19.42
N LEU A 67 1.32 -1.80 19.18
CA LEU A 67 1.67 -2.85 18.22
C LEU A 67 1.51 -2.34 16.78
N THR A 68 0.40 -1.66 16.49
CA THR A 68 0.14 -1.05 15.18
C THR A 68 1.23 -0.05 14.81
N ASP A 69 1.62 0.83 15.74
CA ASP A 69 2.69 1.81 15.54
C ASP A 69 4.04 1.14 15.26
N ARG A 70 4.35 0.04 15.97
CA ARG A 70 5.59 -0.71 15.71
C ARG A 70 5.59 -1.36 14.33
N ILE A 71 4.46 -1.90 13.89
CA ILE A 71 4.33 -2.51 12.56
C ILE A 71 4.45 -1.44 11.48
N ALA A 72 3.80 -0.29 11.68
CA ALA A 72 3.90 0.86 10.77
C ALA A 72 5.35 1.35 10.66
N ASN A 73 6.02 1.60 11.80
CA ASN A 73 7.41 2.06 11.81
C ASN A 73 8.37 1.07 11.14
N ARG A 74 8.24 -0.24 11.41
CA ARG A 74 9.07 -1.26 10.74
C ARG A 74 8.86 -1.27 9.23
N THR A 75 7.63 -1.04 8.78
CA THR A 75 7.30 -0.98 7.35
C THR A 75 7.95 0.24 6.71
N ILE A 76 7.88 1.40 7.36
CA ILE A 76 8.52 2.63 6.89
C ILE A 76 10.05 2.48 6.86
N GLU A 77 10.66 1.94 7.92
CA GLU A 77 12.11 1.69 7.97
C GLU A 77 12.56 0.73 6.88
N LYS A 78 11.79 -0.32 6.61
CA LYS A 78 12.09 -1.27 5.55
C LYS A 78 12.03 -0.60 4.18
N GLU A 79 10.99 0.17 3.90
CA GLU A 79 10.86 0.91 2.64
C GLU A 79 11.96 1.96 2.46
N ALA A 80 12.37 2.65 3.54
CA ALA A 80 13.48 3.61 3.52
C ALA A 80 14.84 2.93 3.25
N ASN A 81 15.08 1.77 3.87
CA ASN A 81 16.31 1.01 3.65
C ASN A 81 16.38 0.41 2.24
N GLU A 82 15.26 -0.09 1.71
CA GLU A 82 15.17 -0.54 0.32
C GLU A 82 15.44 0.63 -0.64
N GLN A 83 14.85 1.80 -0.40
CA GLN A 83 15.11 3.00 -1.20
C GLN A 83 16.59 3.40 -1.17
N LYS A 84 17.22 3.43 0.02
CA LYS A 84 18.64 3.77 0.18
C LYS A 84 19.55 2.80 -0.58
N ARG A 85 19.21 1.50 -0.57
CA ARG A 85 19.93 0.48 -1.36
C ARG A 85 19.79 0.74 -2.85
N TRP A 86 18.62 1.14 -3.32
CA TRP A 86 18.37 1.49 -4.71
C TRP A 86 19.13 2.72 -5.16
N ASP A 87 19.12 3.80 -4.39
CA ASP A 87 19.86 5.03 -4.73
C ASP A 87 21.37 4.75 -4.87
N THR A 88 21.89 3.82 -4.06
CA THR A 88 23.30 3.41 -4.12
C THR A 88 23.59 2.55 -5.37
N THR A 89 22.64 1.71 -5.79
CA THR A 89 22.82 0.73 -6.87
C THR A 89 22.44 1.28 -8.25
N ALA A 90 21.53 2.25 -8.32
CA ALA A 90 21.07 2.90 -9.54
C ALA A 90 22.12 3.81 -10.19
N ASN A 91 23.14 4.26 -9.45
CA ASN A 91 24.14 5.24 -9.91
C ASN A 91 25.17 4.74 -10.94
N VAL A 92 25.03 3.52 -11.44
CA VAL A 92 25.89 3.02 -12.52
C VAL A 92 25.33 3.51 -13.85
N THR A 93 26.01 4.49 -14.45
CA THR A 93 25.62 5.03 -15.76
C THR A 93 25.99 4.07 -16.89
N LEU A 94 25.14 4.02 -17.91
CA LEU A 94 25.42 3.32 -19.16
C LEU A 94 26.38 4.14 -20.03
N GLN A 95 27.30 3.48 -20.72
CA GLN A 95 28.16 4.10 -21.73
C GLN A 95 27.38 4.43 -23.01
N THR A 96 26.41 3.57 -23.36
CA THR A 96 25.48 3.80 -24.47
C THR A 96 24.05 3.74 -23.94
N PRO A 97 23.22 4.77 -24.16
CA PRO A 97 21.83 4.77 -23.70
C PRO A 97 21.07 3.54 -24.21
N ALA A 98 20.41 2.84 -23.29
CA ALA A 98 19.47 1.78 -23.64
C ALA A 98 18.08 2.39 -23.91
N SER A 99 17.15 1.61 -24.43
CA SER A 99 15.75 2.04 -24.63
C SER A 99 14.78 1.07 -23.99
N LEU A 100 13.72 1.61 -23.42
CA LEU A 100 12.62 0.87 -22.83
C LEU A 100 11.33 1.23 -23.53
N THR A 101 10.68 0.24 -24.14
CA THR A 101 9.33 0.37 -24.68
C THR A 101 8.35 -0.27 -23.71
N ILE A 102 7.36 0.51 -23.27
CA ILE A 102 6.29 0.05 -22.38
C ILE A 102 5.01 0.04 -23.20
N ILE A 103 4.38 -1.13 -23.29
CA ILE A 103 3.14 -1.33 -24.03
C ILE A 103 2.02 -1.57 -23.02
N ARG A 104 1.00 -0.72 -23.02
CA ARG A 104 -0.18 -0.94 -22.20
C ARG A 104 -1.19 -1.78 -22.98
N ASP A 105 -1.31 -3.05 -22.61
CA ASP A 105 -2.29 -3.95 -23.20
C ASP A 105 -3.71 -3.47 -22.89
N SER A 106 -4.57 -3.56 -23.89
CA SER A 106 -5.98 -3.21 -23.77
C SER A 106 -6.67 -4.06 -22.70
N SER A 107 -7.26 -3.40 -21.71
CA SER A 107 -8.05 -4.05 -20.66
C SER A 107 -9.42 -3.37 -20.51
N PRO A 108 -10.54 -4.13 -20.55
CA PRO A 108 -11.87 -3.57 -20.34
C PRO A 108 -12.10 -3.08 -18.91
N VAL A 109 -11.34 -3.60 -17.94
CA VAL A 109 -11.52 -3.32 -16.49
C VAL A 109 -10.90 -1.97 -16.08
N THR A 110 -9.96 -1.43 -16.86
CA THR A 110 -9.23 -0.19 -16.50
C THR A 110 -9.22 0.88 -17.60
N VAL A 111 -10.14 0.81 -18.57
CA VAL A 111 -10.22 1.69 -19.75
C VAL A 111 -10.13 3.18 -19.41
N LEU A 112 -10.79 3.61 -18.33
CA LEU A 112 -10.96 5.03 -18.00
C LEU A 112 -9.79 5.66 -17.24
N VAL A 113 -8.89 4.86 -16.66
CA VAL A 113 -7.77 5.37 -15.86
C VAL A 113 -6.47 5.21 -16.64
N PRO A 114 -5.72 6.28 -16.92
CA PRO A 114 -4.41 6.18 -17.54
C PRO A 114 -3.40 5.54 -16.58
N THR A 115 -2.47 4.75 -17.11
CA THR A 115 -1.39 4.16 -16.33
C THR A 115 -0.23 5.13 -16.32
N ILE A 116 0.04 5.71 -15.15
CA ILE A 116 1.19 6.59 -14.94
C ILE A 116 2.39 5.70 -14.68
N ILE A 117 3.48 5.98 -15.40
CA ILE A 117 4.75 5.29 -15.27
C ILE A 117 5.72 6.21 -14.54
N TYR A 118 6.37 5.65 -13.53
CA TYR A 118 7.50 6.24 -12.83
C TYR A 118 8.75 5.43 -13.14
N LEU A 119 9.84 6.10 -13.51
CA LEU A 119 11.17 5.51 -13.62
C LEU A 119 12.06 6.16 -12.58
N ASN A 120 12.67 5.34 -11.72
CA ASN A 120 13.55 5.79 -10.64
C ASN A 120 12.86 6.89 -9.80
N ASN A 121 11.61 6.63 -9.41
CA ASN A 121 10.72 7.53 -8.66
C ASN A 121 10.36 8.86 -9.35
N THR A 122 10.68 9.02 -10.63
CA THR A 122 10.31 10.21 -11.43
C THR A 122 9.21 9.85 -12.40
N GLU A 123 8.13 10.64 -12.44
CA GLU A 123 7.07 10.47 -13.44
C GLU A 123 7.62 10.78 -14.83
N ILE A 124 7.46 9.84 -15.75
CA ILE A 124 8.03 9.91 -17.10
C ILE A 124 6.97 9.88 -18.20
N ALA A 125 5.83 9.22 -17.94
CA ALA A 125 4.79 9.03 -18.95
C ALA A 125 3.45 8.68 -18.31
N SER A 126 2.37 8.96 -19.04
CA SER A 126 1.01 8.53 -18.73
C SER A 126 0.42 7.87 -19.99
N ILE A 127 0.15 6.56 -19.91
CA ILE A 127 -0.17 5.71 -21.06
C ILE A 127 -1.67 5.35 -21.04
N LYS A 128 -2.41 5.65 -22.11
CA LYS A 128 -3.82 5.23 -22.24
C LYS A 128 -3.92 3.78 -22.69
N ASN A 129 -5.12 3.24 -22.60
CA ASN A 129 -5.40 1.85 -22.94
C ASN A 129 -5.04 1.55 -24.40
N GLY A 130 -4.17 0.56 -24.65
CA GLY A 130 -3.71 0.19 -25.99
C GLY A 130 -2.56 1.02 -26.54
N GLU A 131 -2.04 2.01 -25.79
CA GLU A 131 -0.91 2.83 -26.21
C GLU A 131 0.43 2.25 -25.75
N SER A 132 1.51 2.74 -26.35
CA SER A 132 2.88 2.43 -25.97
C SER A 132 3.74 3.69 -25.87
N VAL A 133 4.79 3.65 -25.06
CA VAL A 133 5.79 4.72 -24.97
C VAL A 133 7.20 4.12 -24.98
N THR A 134 8.13 4.79 -25.66
CA THR A 134 9.55 4.42 -25.65
C THR A 134 10.36 5.50 -24.96
N ILE A 135 11.21 5.10 -24.02
CA ILE A 135 11.91 6.00 -23.10
C ILE A 135 13.40 5.61 -23.06
N PRO A 136 14.32 6.58 -23.15
CA PRO A 136 15.74 6.29 -23.02
C PRO A 136 16.11 5.97 -21.57
N LEU A 137 16.89 4.90 -21.39
CA LEU A 137 17.49 4.52 -20.12
C LEU A 137 18.95 4.96 -20.10
N LYS A 138 19.34 5.66 -19.03
CA LYS A 138 20.72 6.15 -18.83
C LYS A 138 21.46 5.40 -17.73
N MET A 139 20.73 4.66 -16.91
CA MET A 139 21.25 3.92 -15.76
C MET A 139 21.19 2.43 -16.04
N LYS A 140 22.18 1.70 -15.52
CA LYS A 140 22.25 0.24 -15.61
C LYS A 140 21.13 -0.41 -14.80
N ASN A 141 20.89 0.06 -13.59
CA ASN A 141 19.83 -0.46 -12.73
C ASN A 141 18.67 0.54 -12.72
N ASN A 142 17.46 0.03 -12.99
CA ASN A 142 16.26 0.85 -13.12
C ASN A 142 15.13 0.27 -12.29
N LEU A 143 14.34 1.16 -11.68
CA LEU A 143 13.12 0.85 -10.96
C LEU A 143 11.94 1.44 -11.73
N LEU A 144 11.11 0.57 -12.30
CA LEU A 144 9.85 0.95 -12.93
C LEU A 144 8.72 0.83 -11.92
N GLN A 145 7.83 1.80 -11.91
CA GLN A 145 6.64 1.77 -11.07
C GLN A 145 5.40 2.23 -11.81
N THR A 146 4.24 1.74 -11.42
CA THR A 146 2.95 2.21 -11.94
C THR A 146 1.99 2.60 -10.82
N ASN A 147 1.03 3.47 -11.15
CA ASN A 147 -0.14 3.78 -10.32
C ASN A 147 -1.20 2.66 -10.27
N SER A 148 -0.78 1.38 -10.25
CA SER A 148 -1.66 0.21 -10.32
C SER A 148 -2.92 0.34 -9.44
N VAL A 149 -4.09 0.21 -10.06
CA VAL A 149 -5.40 0.25 -9.39
C VAL A 149 -5.80 -1.13 -8.84
N VAL A 150 -5.16 -2.19 -9.33
CA VAL A 150 -5.49 -3.59 -9.01
C VAL A 150 -4.72 -4.09 -7.77
N GLY A 151 -3.70 -3.37 -7.31
CA GLY A 151 -3.02 -3.62 -6.05
C GLY A 151 -3.87 -3.15 -4.87
N LEU A 152 -4.43 -4.09 -4.12
CA LEU A 152 -5.37 -3.95 -2.98
C LEU A 152 -5.02 -2.96 -1.84
N ASN A 153 -3.99 -2.11 -1.96
CA ASN A 153 -3.60 -1.16 -0.91
C ASN A 153 -3.07 0.19 -1.42
N GLY A 154 -3.28 0.55 -2.70
CA GLY A 154 -2.72 1.79 -3.26
C GLY A 154 -1.19 1.84 -3.25
N ARG A 155 -0.54 0.67 -3.17
CA ARG A 155 0.91 0.52 -3.36
C ARG A 155 1.20 0.55 -4.87
N LEU A 156 2.20 1.34 -5.25
CA LEU A 156 2.72 1.33 -6.62
C LEU A 156 3.25 -0.07 -6.93
N GLU A 157 2.87 -0.64 -8.08
CA GLU A 157 3.49 -1.88 -8.56
C GLU A 157 4.94 -1.53 -8.91
N ARG A 158 5.89 -2.35 -8.44
CA ARG A 158 7.33 -2.12 -8.64
C ARG A 158 7.94 -3.23 -9.48
N TYR A 159 8.81 -2.85 -10.40
CA TYR A 159 9.63 -3.77 -11.19
C TYR A 159 11.05 -3.25 -11.32
N GLU A 160 11.99 -4.03 -10.79
CA GLU A 160 13.41 -3.72 -10.77
C GLU A 160 14.10 -4.55 -11.86
N PHE A 161 14.92 -3.91 -12.66
CA PHE A 161 15.61 -4.56 -13.77
C PHE A 161 16.95 -3.89 -14.05
N ALA A 162 17.91 -4.70 -14.51
CA ALA A 162 19.22 -4.24 -14.92
C ALA A 162 19.34 -4.36 -16.44
N VAL A 163 19.83 -3.32 -17.10
CA VAL A 163 19.99 -3.26 -18.56
C VAL A 163 21.47 -3.18 -18.94
N GLN A 164 21.81 -3.71 -20.10
CA GLN A 164 23.16 -3.58 -20.68
C GLN A 164 23.23 -2.31 -21.56
N ASP A 165 24.45 -1.90 -21.89
CA ASP A 165 24.68 -0.76 -22.78
C ASP A 165 24.02 -1.00 -24.15
N GLY A 166 23.25 -0.03 -24.63
CA GLY A 166 22.56 -0.10 -25.92
C GLY A 166 21.39 -1.10 -26.01
N ALA A 167 21.00 -1.74 -24.91
CA ALA A 167 19.91 -2.72 -24.91
C ALA A 167 18.55 -2.11 -25.27
N HIS A 168 17.69 -2.90 -25.91
CA HIS A 168 16.31 -2.56 -26.21
C HIS A 168 15.38 -3.49 -25.42
N VAL A 169 14.63 -2.92 -24.47
CA VAL A 169 13.75 -3.67 -23.58
C VAL A 169 12.29 -3.39 -23.92
N THR A 170 11.47 -4.42 -24.01
CA THR A 170 10.00 -4.26 -24.14
C THR A 170 9.30 -4.88 -22.94
N ILE A 171 8.42 -4.09 -22.29
CA ILE A 171 7.63 -4.51 -21.12
C ILE A 171 6.16 -4.26 -21.40
N HIS A 172 5.34 -5.30 -21.22
CA HIS A 172 3.89 -5.20 -21.30
C HIS A 172 3.29 -4.87 -19.93
N VAL A 173 2.23 -4.07 -19.93
CA VAL A 173 1.49 -3.66 -18.73
C VAL A 173 0.02 -3.88 -18.95
N LYS A 174 -0.63 -4.63 -18.06
CA LYS A 174 -2.07 -4.89 -18.10
C LYS A 174 -2.72 -4.53 -16.78
N GLY A 175 -3.71 -3.62 -16.82
CA GLY A 175 -4.39 -3.17 -15.61
C GLY A 175 -3.48 -2.45 -14.60
N GLY A 176 -2.33 -1.93 -15.04
CA GLY A 176 -1.31 -1.34 -14.17
C GLY A 176 -0.34 -2.35 -13.58
N ILE A 177 -0.42 -3.64 -13.91
CA ILE A 177 0.53 -4.68 -13.46
C ILE A 177 1.50 -4.97 -14.61
N PHE A 178 2.81 -5.03 -14.31
CA PHE A 178 3.83 -5.44 -15.28
C PHE A 178 3.74 -6.94 -15.58
N ASP A 179 3.73 -7.30 -16.85
CA ASP A 179 3.87 -8.68 -17.29
C ASP A 179 5.34 -9.09 -17.27
N LYS A 180 5.80 -9.48 -16.07
CA LYS A 180 7.20 -9.84 -15.80
C LYS A 180 7.64 -11.12 -16.54
N LYS A 181 6.70 -11.91 -17.06
CA LYS A 181 7.01 -13.17 -17.77
C LYS A 181 7.34 -12.96 -19.25
N ASN A 182 6.86 -11.86 -19.82
CA ASN A 182 6.99 -11.56 -21.25
C ASN A 182 7.92 -10.37 -21.53
N VAL A 183 8.91 -10.14 -20.66
CA VAL A 183 9.93 -9.09 -20.89
C VAL A 183 10.90 -9.57 -21.96
N VAL A 184 10.98 -8.83 -23.06
CA VAL A 184 11.87 -9.14 -24.18
C VAL A 184 13.09 -8.23 -24.13
N TRP A 185 14.26 -8.86 -24.17
CA TRP A 185 15.57 -8.21 -24.18
C TRP A 185 16.20 -8.39 -25.55
N HIS A 186 16.49 -7.29 -26.22
CA HIS A 186 17.20 -7.24 -27.50
C HIS A 186 18.52 -6.49 -27.35
#